data_AF-A0A8T6SG89-F1
#
_entry.id   AF-A0A8T6SG89-F1
#
_cell.length_a   1.000
_cell.length_b   1.000
_cell.length_c   1.000
_cell.angle_alpha   90.00
_cell.angle_beta   90.00
_cell.angle_gamma   90.00
#
_symmetry.space_group_name_H-M   'P 1'
#
loop_
_entity.id
_entity.type
_entity.pdbx_description
1 polymer ?
#
loop_
_entity_poly.entity_id
_entity_poly.type
_entity_poly.pdbx_seq_one_letter_code
_entity_poly.pdbx_strand_id
1 'polypeptide(L)' 'PMRRKWVHLSPTKEIAVEVGQRRTSTPIILEVNAKNARKGGLKFFKATERVIICREIPPQYIKRG' A
#
# COMPACT_ATOMS: atom_id res chain seq x y z
N PRO A 1 -12.86 -5.86 -16.72
CA PRO A 1 -11.67 -4.97 -16.77
C PRO A 1 -11.65 -4.02 -15.54
N MET A 2 -10.95 -4.39 -14.47
CA MET A 2 -10.99 -3.71 -13.18
C MET A 2 -10.30 -2.34 -13.23
N ARG A 3 -11.09 -1.28 -13.40
CA ARG A 3 -10.70 0.14 -13.40
C ARG A 3 -10.26 0.64 -12.00
N ARG A 4 -9.22 0.07 -11.39
CA ARG A 4 -8.59 0.69 -10.22
C ARG A 4 -7.46 1.61 -10.71
N LYS A 5 -7.75 2.91 -10.74
CA LYS A 5 -6.76 3.95 -11.09
C LYS A 5 -5.64 4.10 -10.05
N TRP A 6 -5.80 3.50 -8.86
CA TRP A 6 -4.93 3.70 -7.70
C TRP A 6 -4.83 2.48 -6.78
N VAL A 7 -3.61 2.14 -6.38
CA VAL A 7 -3.27 1.21 -5.29
C VAL A 7 -3.45 1.95 -3.96
N HIS A 8 -4.10 1.29 -3.00
CA HIS A 8 -4.30 1.83 -1.64
C HIS A 8 -3.28 1.21 -0.69
N LEU A 9 -2.64 2.06 0.10
CA LEU A 9 -1.63 1.71 1.08
C LEU A 9 -2.06 2.24 2.45
N SER A 10 -1.67 1.52 3.50
CA SER A 10 -1.84 1.97 4.87
C SER A 10 -0.53 2.62 5.35
N PRO A 11 -0.58 3.72 6.13
CA PRO A 11 0.61 4.39 6.61
C PRO A 11 1.34 3.61 7.72
N THR A 12 0.64 2.70 8.40
CA THR A 12 1.21 1.84 9.45
C THR A 12 0.74 0.39 9.33
N LYS A 13 1.44 -0.52 9.99
CA LYS A 13 1.13 -1.96 10.01
C LYS A 13 -0.21 -2.23 10.69
N GLU A 14 -0.52 -1.51 11.75
CA GLU A 14 -1.73 -1.67 12.55
C GLU A 14 -2.97 -1.36 11.70
N ILE A 15 -2.93 -0.26 10.93
CA ILE A 15 -4.00 0.09 10.00
C ILE A 15 -4.09 -0.94 8.88
N ALA A 16 -2.96 -1.45 8.36
CA ALA A 16 -2.96 -2.47 7.31
C ALA A 16 -3.64 -3.76 7.78
N VAL A 17 -3.36 -4.19 9.01
CA VAL A 17 -4.01 -5.36 9.64
C VAL A 17 -5.50 -5.11 9.81
N GLU A 18 -5.91 -3.98 10.39
CA GLU A 18 -7.33 -3.66 10.59
C GLU A 18 -8.11 -3.66 9.26
N VAL A 19 -7.54 -3.06 8.20
CA VAL A 19 -8.18 -3.01 6.88
C VAL A 19 -8.25 -4.40 6.24
N GLY A 20 -7.17 -5.20 6.35
CA GLY A 20 -7.14 -6.57 5.84
C GLY A 20 -8.13 -7.50 6.54
N GLN A 21 -8.28 -7.32 7.86
CA GLN A 21 -9.20 -8.09 8.70
C GLN A 21 -10.68 -7.95 8.29
N ARG A 22 -11.04 -6.84 7.64
CA ARG A 22 -12.40 -6.64 7.09
C ARG A 22 -12.74 -7.61 5.96
N ARG A 23 -11.76 -8.32 5.40
CA ARG A 23 -11.94 -9.26 4.29
C ARG A 23 -11.56 -10.70 4.65
N THR A 24 -10.64 -10.91 5.57
CA THR A 24 -10.19 -12.24 6.01
C THR A 24 -9.67 -12.18 7.44
N SER A 25 -9.84 -13.25 8.21
CA SER A 25 -9.25 -13.36 9.56
C SER A 25 -7.72 -13.45 9.54
N THR A 26 -7.11 -13.83 8.41
CA THR A 26 -5.66 -14.03 8.27
C THR A 26 -5.07 -13.19 7.12
N PRO A 27 -5.00 -11.85 7.25
CA PRO A 27 -4.49 -11.01 6.17
C PRO A 27 -2.97 -11.15 6.03
N ILE A 28 -2.50 -11.21 4.78
CA ILE A 28 -1.07 -11.10 4.46
C ILE A 28 -0.73 -9.62 4.32
N ILE A 29 0.21 -9.15 5.14
CA ILE A 29 0.69 -7.76 5.09
C ILE A 29 1.95 -7.71 4.24
N LEU A 30 1.95 -6.83 3.24
CA LEU A 30 3.09 -6.57 2.37
C LEU A 30 3.68 -5.21 2.74
N GLU A 31 4.98 -5.18 3.02
CA GLU A 31 5.69 -3.93 3.29
C GLU A 31 6.16 -3.30 1.97
N VAL A 32 5.90 -2.01 1.80
CA VAL A 32 6.36 -1.25 0.64
C VAL A 32 7.49 -0.33 1.06
N ASN A 33 8.64 -0.45 0.42
CA ASN A 33 9.75 0.48 0.58
C ASN A 33 9.44 1.81 -0.15
N ALA A 34 8.55 2.60 0.45
CA ALA A 34 8.07 3.86 -0.10
C ALA A 34 9.21 4.87 -0.30
N LYS A 35 10.27 4.80 0.51
CA LYS A 35 11.47 5.65 0.37
C LYS A 35 12.18 5.38 -0.95
N ASN A 36 12.48 4.12 -1.26
CA ASN A 36 13.14 3.76 -2.52
C ASN A 36 12.21 3.92 -3.71
N ALA A 37 10.91 3.62 -3.56
CA ALA A 37 9.92 3.86 -4.60
C ALA A 37 9.84 5.35 -4.99
N ARG A 38 9.81 6.27 -4.01
CA ARG A 38 9.83 7.71 -4.25
C ARG A 38 11.10 8.16 -4.97
N LYS A 39 12.26 7.65 -4.54
CA LYS A 39 13.54 7.91 -5.24
C LYS A 39 13.54 7.40 -6.68
N GLY A 40 12.82 6.31 -6.96
CA GLY A 40 12.59 5.78 -8.30
C GLY A 40 11.52 6.51 -9.13
N GLY A 41 11.00 7.64 -8.64
CA GLY A 41 10.04 8.48 -9.37
C GLY A 41 8.56 8.18 -9.12
N LEU A 42 8.23 7.23 -8.23
CA LEU A 42 6.84 6.94 -7.90
C LEU A 42 6.22 8.05 -7.05
N LYS A 43 4.99 8.44 -7.40
CA LYS A 43 4.20 9.44 -6.67
C LYS A 43 3.23 8.77 -5.71
N PHE A 44 3.20 9.29 -4.49
CA PHE A 44 2.31 8.87 -3.43
C PHE A 44 1.52 10.10 -2.96
N PHE A 45 0.21 9.94 -2.81
CA PHE A 45 -0.68 11.00 -2.38
C PHE A 45 -1.40 10.56 -1.12
N LYS A 46 -1.43 11.43 -0.11
CA LYS A 46 -2.21 11.21 1.09
C LYS A 46 -3.68 11.50 0.76
N ALA A 47 -4.52 10.46 0.79
CA ALA A 47 -5.97 10.61 0.56
C ALA A 47 -6.70 10.94 1.86
N THR A 48 -6.28 10.32 2.96
CA THR A 48 -6.72 10.62 4.33
C THR A 48 -5.56 10.38 5.30
N GLU A 49 -5.75 10.64 6.60
CA GLU A 49 -4.80 10.25 7.65
C GLU A 49 -4.48 8.75 7.68
N ARG A 50 -5.40 7.91 7.18
CA ARG A 50 -5.29 6.45 7.20
C ARG A 50 -5.02 5.80 5.85
N VAL A 51 -5.04 6.58 4.75
CA VAL A 51 -4.96 6.06 3.39
C VAL A 51 -3.99 6.86 2.54
N ILE A 52 -3.02 6.16 1.95
CA ILE A 52 -2.12 6.66 0.93
C ILE A 52 -2.47 5.97 -0.39
N ILE A 53 -2.44 6.72 -1.49
CA ILE A 53 -2.68 6.19 -2.83
C ILE A 53 -1.49 6.42 -3.76
N CYS A 54 -1.26 5.48 -4.67
CA CYS A 54 -0.27 5.58 -5.74
C CYS A 54 -0.80 4.89 -7.00
N ARG A 55 -0.26 5.17 -8.18
CA ARG A 55 -0.78 4.57 -9.42
C ARG A 55 -0.47 3.07 -9.48
N GLU A 56 0.74 2.70 -9.08
CA GLU A 56 1.25 1.34 -9.09
C GLU A 56 2.40 1.20 -8.09
N ILE A 57 2.70 -0.05 -7.69
CA ILE A 57 3.89 -0.41 -6.93
C ILE A 57 4.58 -1.58 -7.63
N PRO A 58 5.74 -1.34 -8.28
CA PRO A 58 6.55 -2.41 -8.84
C PRO A 58 7.02 -3.41 -7.77
N PRO A 59 7.12 -4.71 -8.10
CA PRO A 59 7.48 -5.76 -7.14
C PRO A 59 8.83 -5.54 -6.44
N GLN A 60 9.81 -4.89 -7.08
CA GLN A 60 11.11 -4.62 -6.46
C GLN A 60 11.04 -3.72 -5.20
N TYR A 61 9.91 -3.02 -5.00
CA TYR A 61 9.68 -2.20 -3.82
C TYR A 61 8.83 -2.91 -2.76
N ILE A 62 8.40 -4.15 -3.00
CA ILE A 62 7.56 -4.94 -2.10
C ILE A 62 8.43 -5.96 -1.37
N LYS A 63 8.26 -6.05 -0.05
CA LYS A 63 8.81 -7.12 0.78
C LYS A 63 7.67 -7.88 1.45
N ARG A 64 7.85 -9.20 1.61
CA ARG A 64 7.06 -9.96 2.56
C ARG A 64 7.53 -9.55 3.97
N GLY A 65 6.58 -9.06 4.77
CA GLY A 65 6.79 -8.80 6.19
C GLY A 65 6.57 -10.06 7.03
#